data_AF-A0A528D6L0-F1
#
_entry.id   AF-A0A528D6L0-F1
#
_cell.length_a   1.000
_cell.length_b   1.000
_cell.length_c   1.000
_cell.angle_alpha   90.00
_cell.angle_beta   90.00
_cell.angle_gamma   90.00
#
_symmetry.space_group_name_H-M   'P 1'
#
loop_
_entity.id
_entity.type
_entity.pdbx_description
1 polymer ?
#
loop_
_entity_poly.entity_id
_entity_poly.type
_entity_poly.pdbx_seq_one_letter_code
_entity_poly.pdbx_strand_id
1 'polypeptide(L)'
;SYLKDHPMPRHPADLHHHQCINFQWPGGGNIYRWEFARGQRALEIAVNGGLTVNDTELMIGAALDGIGVAYMLDYQVRPWIEAGKLVRFLEAWSPRFPGFYLYHTSSRQVPPALRVFIDFLLARR
;
A
#
# COMPACT_ATOMS: atom_id res chain seq x y z
N SER A 1 -19.06 -1.82 5.90
CA SER A 1 -20.09 -2.63 5.23
C SER A 1 -19.54 -4.02 4.91
N TYR A 2 -18.42 -4.13 4.19
CA TYR A 2 -17.78 -5.37 3.76
C TYR A 2 -17.50 -6.44 4.87
N LEU A 3 -16.85 -6.06 5.97
CA LEU A 3 -16.45 -6.98 7.05
C LEU A 3 -17.61 -7.49 7.93
N LYS A 4 -18.85 -7.05 7.67
CA LYS A 4 -20.03 -7.63 8.36
C LYS A 4 -20.32 -9.03 7.85
N ASP A 5 -20.16 -9.24 6.55
CA ASP A 5 -20.46 -10.50 5.87
C ASP A 5 -19.22 -11.36 5.65
N HIS A 6 -18.02 -10.78 5.85
CA HIS A 6 -16.74 -11.45 5.63
C HIS A 6 -15.88 -11.38 6.90
N PRO A 7 -15.45 -12.53 7.47
CA PRO A 7 -14.60 -12.54 8.66
C PRO A 7 -13.26 -11.87 8.37
N MET A 8 -12.70 -11.18 9.35
CA MET A 8 -11.42 -10.48 9.21
C MET A 8 -10.27 -11.48 8.97
N PRO A 9 -9.44 -11.29 7.93
CA PRO A 9 -8.34 -12.21 7.62
C PRO A 9 -7.27 -12.16 8.72
N ARG A 10 -6.72 -13.32 9.08
CA ARG A 10 -5.69 -13.49 10.13
C ARG A 10 -4.33 -13.85 9.55
N HIS A 11 -4.31 -14.38 8.33
CA HIS A 11 -3.12 -14.71 7.56
C HIS A 11 -3.25 -14.13 6.14
N PRO A 12 -2.15 -13.69 5.48
CA PRO A 12 -2.24 -13.15 4.11
C PRO A 12 -2.86 -14.12 3.10
N ALA A 13 -2.70 -15.43 3.30
CA ALA A 13 -3.34 -16.46 2.47
C ALA A 13 -4.88 -16.42 2.54
N ASP A 14 -5.47 -15.89 3.61
CA ASP A 14 -6.93 -15.77 3.75
C ASP A 14 -7.51 -14.82 2.70
N LEU A 15 -6.70 -13.90 2.16
CA LEU A 15 -7.08 -12.94 1.12
C LEU A 15 -7.57 -13.60 -0.18
N HIS A 16 -7.22 -14.86 -0.43
CA HIS A 16 -7.78 -15.62 -1.56
C HIS A 16 -9.30 -15.83 -1.47
N HIS A 17 -9.87 -15.71 -0.27
CA HIS A 17 -11.31 -15.83 -0.01
C HIS A 17 -12.01 -14.48 0.12
N HIS A 18 -11.29 -13.37 -0.13
CA HIS A 18 -11.83 -12.02 -0.08
C HIS A 18 -11.93 -11.40 -1.47
N GLN A 19 -12.87 -10.47 -1.61
CA GLN A 19 -12.96 -9.58 -2.77
C GLN A 19 -11.86 -8.54 -2.61
N CYS A 20 -10.72 -8.76 -3.25
CA CYS A 20 -9.64 -7.80 -3.23
C CYS A 20 -9.78 -6.82 -4.41
N ILE A 21 -9.33 -5.59 -4.22
CA ILE A 21 -9.26 -4.58 -5.27
C ILE A 21 -7.85 -4.64 -5.84
N ASN A 22 -7.73 -5.03 -7.09
CA ASN A 22 -6.45 -5.19 -7.77
C ASN A 22 -5.90 -3.83 -8.19
N PHE A 23 -4.59 -3.64 -8.05
CA PHE A 23 -3.89 -2.48 -8.60
C PHE A 23 -3.06 -2.90 -9.82
N GLN A 24 -3.26 -2.24 -10.96
CA GLN A 24 -2.47 -2.47 -12.17
C GLN A 24 -1.57 -1.26 -12.41
N TRP A 25 -0.25 -1.50 -12.45
CA TRP A 25 0.70 -0.43 -12.71
C TRP A 25 0.55 0.12 -14.14
N PRO A 26 0.57 1.46 -14.32
CA PRO A 26 0.62 2.06 -15.64
C PRO A 26 1.82 1.54 -16.44
N GLY A 27 1.61 1.19 -17.71
CA GLY A 27 2.70 0.85 -18.64
C GLY A 27 3.12 -0.62 -18.71
N GLY A 28 2.58 -1.52 -17.87
CA GLY A 28 3.00 -2.93 -17.86
C GLY A 28 1.90 -3.99 -17.83
N GLY A 29 0.63 -3.62 -17.63
CA GLY A 29 -0.50 -4.57 -17.60
C GLY A 29 -0.49 -5.55 -16.42
N ASN A 30 0.61 -5.66 -15.68
CA ASN A 30 0.73 -6.57 -14.55
C ASN A 30 -0.02 -6.05 -13.33
N ILE A 31 -0.86 -6.92 -12.78
CA ILE A 31 -1.49 -6.72 -11.48
C ILE A 31 -0.43 -6.88 -10.39
N TYR A 32 -0.42 -5.91 -9.48
CA TYR A 32 0.50 -5.89 -8.36
C TYR A 32 0.23 -7.06 -7.40
N ARG A 33 1.27 -7.85 -7.12
CA ARG A 33 1.23 -8.90 -6.09
C ARG A 33 1.48 -8.27 -4.74
N TRP A 34 0.64 -8.58 -3.76
CA TRP A 34 0.72 -7.96 -2.45
C TRP A 34 1.82 -8.61 -1.63
N GLU A 35 2.76 -7.79 -1.17
CA GLU A 35 3.92 -8.24 -0.39
C GLU A 35 3.60 -8.21 1.10
N PHE A 36 3.88 -9.32 1.79
CA PHE A 36 3.72 -9.43 3.23
C PHE A 36 4.96 -10.04 3.86
N ALA A 37 5.30 -9.61 5.07
CA ALA A 37 6.42 -10.17 5.80
C ALA A 37 6.20 -10.17 7.32
N ARG A 38 6.73 -11.20 7.99
CA ARG A 38 6.70 -11.34 9.45
C ARG A 38 8.01 -11.95 9.92
N GLY A 39 8.88 -11.14 10.52
CA GLY A 39 10.22 -11.55 10.88
C GLY A 39 11.03 -11.94 9.63
N GLN A 40 11.54 -13.16 9.59
CA GLN A 40 12.32 -13.70 8.45
C GLN A 40 11.46 -14.31 7.35
N ARG A 41 10.13 -14.32 7.52
CA ARG A 41 9.20 -14.87 6.51
C ARG A 41 8.69 -13.74 5.64
N ALA A 42 8.84 -13.87 4.34
CA ALA A 42 8.23 -12.98 3.34
C ALA A 42 7.41 -13.83 2.36
N LEU A 43 6.32 -13.28 1.85
CA LEU A 43 5.53 -13.88 0.79
C LEU A 43 4.82 -12.84 -0.06
N GLU A 44 4.47 -13.25 -1.27
CA GLU A 44 3.67 -12.46 -2.20
C GLU A 44 2.37 -13.18 -2.51
N ILE A 45 1.25 -12.48 -2.32
CA ILE A 45 -0.07 -12.99 -2.65
C ILE A 45 -0.55 -12.33 -3.96
N ALA A 46 -0.84 -13.15 -4.97
CA ALA A 46 -1.67 -12.74 -6.07
C ALA A 46 -3.13 -12.87 -5.62
N VAL A 47 -3.77 -11.73 -5.34
CA VAL A 47 -5.14 -11.70 -4.84
C VAL A 47 -6.15 -11.85 -5.99
N ASN A 48 -7.31 -12.42 -5.67
CA ASN A 48 -8.44 -12.49 -6.60
C ASN A 48 -9.39 -11.33 -6.33
N GLY A 49 -9.93 -10.74 -7.39
CA GLY A 49 -10.70 -9.50 -7.27
C GLY A 49 -11.49 -9.17 -8.52
N GLY A 50 -12.77 -8.84 -8.36
CA GLY A 50 -13.63 -8.43 -9.48
C GLY A 50 -13.36 -7.02 -9.99
N LEU A 51 -12.61 -6.21 -9.24
CA LEU A 51 -12.27 -4.83 -9.59
C LEU A 51 -10.76 -4.69 -9.72
N THR A 52 -10.30 -4.17 -10.86
CA THR A 52 -8.91 -3.76 -11.09
C THR A 52 -8.88 -2.27 -11.41
N VAL A 53 -8.01 -1.54 -10.72
CA VAL A 53 -7.84 -0.09 -10.88
C VAL A 53 -6.36 0.23 -11.07
N ASN A 54 -6.05 1.40 -11.60
CA ASN A 54 -4.68 1.91 -11.77
C ASN A 54 -4.49 3.28 -11.10
N ASP A 55 -5.47 3.70 -10.30
CA ASP A 55 -5.50 4.97 -9.60
C ASP A 55 -5.72 4.74 -8.10
N THR A 56 -4.96 5.45 -7.27
CA THR A 56 -4.97 5.28 -5.82
C THR A 56 -6.26 5.83 -5.20
N GLU A 57 -6.75 6.99 -5.66
CA GLU A 57 -7.96 7.60 -5.12
C GLU A 57 -9.19 6.72 -5.44
N LEU A 58 -9.23 6.15 -6.64
CA LEU A 58 -10.27 5.19 -7.01
C LEU A 58 -10.23 3.92 -6.15
N MET A 59 -9.02 3.43 -5.82
CA MET A 59 -8.86 2.28 -4.92
C MET A 59 -9.39 2.58 -3.51
N ILE A 60 -9.10 3.77 -2.98
CA ILE A 60 -9.57 4.22 -1.66
C ILE A 60 -11.10 4.37 -1.66
N GLY A 61 -11.65 5.04 -2.68
CA GLY A 61 -13.10 5.22 -2.84
C GLY A 61 -13.83 3.87 -2.87
N ALA A 62 -13.34 2.91 -3.66
CA ALA A 62 -13.93 1.59 -3.73
C ALA A 62 -13.89 0.83 -2.39
N ALA A 63 -12.80 0.96 -1.63
CA ALA A 63 -12.71 0.37 -0.29
C ALA A 63 -13.70 1.03 0.70
N LEU A 64 -13.85 2.36 0.64
CA LEU A 64 -14.80 3.12 1.46
C LEU A 64 -16.26 2.74 1.16
N ASP A 65 -16.58 2.52 -0.10
CA ASP A 65 -17.89 2.05 -0.55
C ASP A 65 -18.14 0.56 -0.21
N GLY A 66 -17.13 -0.14 0.31
CA GLY A 66 -17.22 -1.52 0.76
C GLY A 66 -17.19 -2.54 -0.37
N ILE A 67 -16.65 -2.18 -1.54
CA ILE A 67 -16.48 -3.10 -2.67
C ILE A 67 -15.53 -4.25 -2.32
N GLY A 68 -14.53 -4.00 -1.47
CA GLY A 68 -13.57 -5.03 -1.10
C GLY A 68 -12.41 -4.56 -0.23
N VAL A 69 -11.36 -5.37 -0.22
CA VAL A 69 -10.10 -5.13 0.47
C VAL A 69 -9.11 -4.42 -0.44
N ALA A 70 -8.46 -3.37 0.06
CA ALA A 70 -7.38 -2.68 -0.64
C ALA A 70 -6.05 -2.84 0.09
N TYR A 71 -4.95 -2.87 -0.67
CA TYR A 71 -3.59 -2.85 -0.16
C TYR A 71 -2.99 -1.47 -0.38
N MET A 72 -2.81 -0.72 0.71
CA MET A 72 -2.54 0.71 0.69
C MET A 72 -1.37 1.09 1.59
N LEU A 73 -0.71 2.21 1.27
CA LEU A 73 0.24 2.82 2.19
C LEU A 73 -0.50 3.52 3.32
N ASP A 74 -0.06 3.31 4.56
CA ASP A 74 -0.72 3.80 5.78
C ASP A 74 -1.05 5.30 5.73
N TYR A 75 -0.12 6.13 5.25
CA TYR A 75 -0.31 7.58 5.21
C TYR A 75 -1.43 8.03 4.25
N GLN A 76 -1.72 7.25 3.19
CA GLN A 76 -2.76 7.57 2.21
C GLN A 76 -4.16 7.36 2.78
N VAL A 77 -4.31 6.39 3.69
CA VAL A 77 -5.61 5.98 4.24
C VAL A 77 -5.80 6.36 5.71
N ARG A 78 -4.77 6.91 6.35
CA ARG A 78 -4.79 7.27 7.78
C ARG A 78 -6.01 8.10 8.19
N PRO A 79 -6.43 9.17 7.47
CA PRO A 79 -7.60 9.95 7.86
C PRO A 79 -8.88 9.10 7.93
N TRP A 80 -9.02 8.11 7.04
CA TRP A 80 -10.18 7.23 6.98
C TRP A 80 -10.17 6.14 8.05
N ILE A 81 -8.97 5.67 8.44
CA ILE A 81 -8.79 4.76 9.56
C ILE A 81 -9.13 5.47 10.87
N GLU A 82 -8.60 6.67 11.09
CA GLU A 82 -8.87 7.48 12.28
C GLU A 82 -10.36 7.85 12.41
N ALA A 83 -11.03 8.09 11.28
CA ALA A 83 -12.48 8.31 11.22
C ALA A 83 -13.32 7.03 11.38
N GLY A 84 -12.70 5.85 11.53
CA GLY A 84 -13.39 4.56 11.65
C GLY A 84 -14.10 4.09 10.38
N LYS A 85 -13.81 4.70 9.23
CA LYS A 85 -14.39 4.33 7.93
C LYS A 85 -13.67 3.17 7.28
N LEU A 86 -12.36 3.05 7.51
CA LEU A 86 -11.54 1.91 7.11
C LEU A 86 -10.99 1.21 8.34
N VAL A 87 -10.76 -0.10 8.23
CA VAL A 87 -10.17 -0.92 9.28
C VAL A 87 -8.92 -1.56 8.73
N ARG A 88 -7.79 -1.39 9.44
CA ARG A 88 -6.53 -2.06 9.13
C ARG A 88 -6.52 -3.47 9.71
N PHE A 89 -5.91 -4.41 8.98
CA PHE A 89 -5.68 -5.78 9.43
C PHE A 89 -4.35 -6.31 8.92
N LEU A 90 -3.98 -7.53 9.35
CA LEU A 90 -2.71 -8.18 9.02
C LEU A 90 -1.48 -7.37 9.44
N GLU A 91 -1.58 -6.52 10.47
CA GLU A 91 -0.46 -5.67 10.94
C GLU A 91 0.80 -6.47 11.30
N ALA A 92 0.63 -7.67 11.85
CA ALA A 92 1.74 -8.58 12.17
C ALA A 92 2.50 -9.07 10.92
N TRP A 93 1.90 -8.94 9.74
CA TRP A 93 2.44 -9.32 8.42
C TRP A 93 2.81 -8.09 7.56
N SER A 94 2.67 -6.87 8.08
CA SER A 94 2.92 -5.63 7.37
C SER A 94 4.01 -4.83 8.10
N PRO A 95 5.30 -5.18 7.91
CA PRO A 95 6.37 -4.49 8.60
C PRO A 95 6.46 -3.04 8.11
N ARG A 96 6.97 -2.15 8.97
CA ARG A 96 7.19 -0.77 8.57
C ARG A 96 8.22 -0.72 7.44
N PHE A 97 7.81 -0.12 6.33
CA PHE A 97 8.72 0.25 5.26
C PHE A 97 9.67 1.38 5.76
N PRO A 98 10.99 1.33 5.42
CA PRO A 98 11.99 2.32 5.85
C PRO A 98 11.75 3.76 5.36
N GLY A 99 10.72 3.98 4.55
CA GLY A 99 10.36 5.28 3.99
C GLY A 99 10.92 5.49 2.60
N PHE A 100 10.53 6.61 2.00
CA PHE A 100 10.92 6.94 0.63
C PHE A 100 12.42 7.25 0.54
N TYR A 101 13.00 6.86 -0.59
CA TYR A 101 14.38 7.18 -0.95
C TYR A 101 14.37 8.25 -2.03
N LEU A 102 15.28 9.23 -1.92
CA LEU A 102 15.52 10.18 -2.98
C LEU A 102 16.56 9.59 -3.94
N TYR A 103 16.16 9.33 -5.18
CA TYR A 103 17.06 8.87 -6.22
C TYR A 103 17.50 10.05 -7.09
N HIS A 104 18.81 10.28 -7.18
CA HIS A 104 19.41 11.24 -8.12
C HIS A 104 20.62 10.61 -8.80
N THR A 105 21.00 11.10 -9.98
CA THR A 105 22.21 10.63 -10.66
C THR A 105 23.44 11.01 -9.84
N SER A 106 24.35 10.05 -9.64
CA SER A 106 25.65 10.29 -9.00
C SER A 106 26.57 11.01 -9.99
N SER A 107 26.38 12.31 -10.20
CA SER A 107 27.42 13.13 -10.81
C SER A 107 28.53 13.38 -9.80
N ARG A 108 29.78 13.56 -10.26
CA ARG A 108 30.96 13.82 -9.41
C ARG A 108 30.78 15.05 -8.50
N GLN A 109 29.82 15.93 -8.79
CA GLN A 109 29.42 17.07 -7.98
C GLN A 109 27.90 17.20 -7.97
N VAL A 110 27.29 16.98 -6.80
CA VAL A 110 25.87 17.32 -6.55
C VAL A 110 25.72 18.84 -6.63
N PRO A 111 24.85 19.39 -7.51
CA PRO A 111 24.63 20.82 -7.60
C PRO A 111 24.22 21.43 -6.25
N PRO A 112 24.68 22.64 -5.89
CA PRO A 112 24.37 23.25 -4.59
C PRO A 112 22.88 23.36 -4.29
N ALA A 113 22.06 23.71 -5.28
CA ALA A 113 20.60 23.78 -5.13
C ALA A 113 19.97 22.42 -4.79
N LEU A 114 20.46 21.33 -5.41
CA LEU A 114 20.00 19.98 -5.11
C LEU A 114 20.44 19.57 -3.70
N ARG A 115 21.66 19.91 -3.28
CA ARG A 115 22.12 19.66 -1.91
C ARG A 115 21.24 20.35 -0.87
N VAL A 116 20.94 21.63 -1.05
CA VAL A 116 20.03 22.38 -0.15
C VAL A 116 18.65 21.74 -0.09
N PHE A 117 18.12 21.27 -1.24
CA PHE A 117 16.84 20.56 -1.28
C PHE A 117 16.89 19.22 -0.54
N ILE A 118 17.96 18.43 -0.72
CA ILE A 118 18.19 17.18 0.00
C ILE A 118 18.23 17.44 1.51
N ASP A 119 19.04 18.40 1.94
CA ASP A 119 19.20 18.75 3.36
C ASP A 119 17.86 19.18 3.97
N PHE A 120 17.06 19.97 3.23
CA PHE A 120 15.72 20.37 3.63
C PHE A 120 14.75 19.19 3.81
N LEU A 121 14.78 18.21 2.90
CA LEU A 121 13.95 17.01 3.01
C LEU A 121 14.39 16.10 4.17
N LEU A 122 15.70 15.96 4.39
CA LEU A 122 16.25 15.14 5.47
C LEU A 122 16.04 15.75 6.86
N ALA A 123 16.01 17.09 6.96
CA ALA A 123 15.78 17.79 8.23
C ALA A 123 14.33 17.67 8.76
N ARG A 124 13.37 17.26 7.92
CA ARG A 124 11.94 17.13 8.26
C ARG A 124 11.50 15.69 8.53
N ARG A 125 12.44 14.83 8.94
CA ARG A 125 12.17 13.42 9.22
C ARG A 125 11.32 13.21 10.46
#